data_AF-E2AE82-F1
#
_entry.id   AF-E2AE82-F1
#
_cell.length_a   1.000
_cell.length_b   1.000
_cell.length_c   1.000
_cell.angle_alpha   90.00
_cell.angle_beta   90.00
_cell.angle_gamma   90.00
#
_symmetry.space_group_name_H-M   'P 1'
#
loop_
_entity.id
_entity.type
_entity.pdbx_description
1 polymer ?
#
loop_
_entity_poly.entity_id
_entity_poly.type
_entity_poly.pdbx_seq_one_letter_code
_entity_poly.pdbx_strand_id
1 'polypeptide(L)'
;MVCEKVPAPSKLTDEKIERLISGNNDFSTLPLETQRLKTAFLLCDPSPDVPVIVFVSKMFLVERDMLPENRPKSLTSEELAQRREIVRQKHAEQLERKTVSENHEESTYNSVASKNEEVSMKEENVTDDKSDGALVAFARVYSGSIKIGDEVFVLGPKHNPSVALEREKAGEQVDSSLVLKDLKPGRHITKVTVSKLYILMGRELEAVSKIPAGNVFGIGGLEEHVLKTATLSTTIACPSFTELTSLAVPILRVALEPKHPNDLPKLINGLKLLNQADACAIVHMQETGEIVLSTAGEVHLERCLEDLKLRYAKVDINVSDPIVPFRETIVPPPKLDMVNEAIEKKMEEGRLEIWTSNRQCYFEIDAKPLPENVTKLLEKNINLIKLLDSYCDRGVEKNGEHGNISGESQPSERFMSDKKQKEAKIFKNELEAAFLEAGWKDNILDKIWSFGPRKCGLNILLNETDYKQKKYWEQQNTNVDSRTIYESSIVNGFQLATLAGPLCEEPMMGVCFFLKKWEIFDTSQSDSSGQSQGHLAGQLMSACKEACRRIFSLRHPRLMTAVYSCSVLVNSDVLGE
;
A
#
# COMPACT_ATOMS: atom_id res chain seq x y z
N MET A 1 -27.16 -24.17 -11.71
CA MET A 1 -26.47 -24.05 -10.40
C MET A 1 -25.70 -22.74 -10.21
N VAL A 2 -24.64 -22.41 -10.98
CA VAL A 2 -23.88 -21.15 -10.75
C VAL A 2 -24.75 -19.91 -11.00
N CYS A 3 -25.46 -19.84 -12.13
CA CYS A 3 -26.39 -18.73 -12.42
C CYS A 3 -27.57 -18.62 -11.43
N GLU A 4 -27.86 -19.69 -10.68
CA GLU A 4 -28.92 -19.71 -9.66
C GLU A 4 -28.39 -19.30 -8.28
N LYS A 5 -27.14 -19.66 -7.95
CA LYS A 5 -26.52 -19.42 -6.63
C LYS A 5 -25.71 -18.13 -6.56
N VAL A 6 -25.06 -17.72 -7.65
CA VAL A 6 -24.25 -16.51 -7.71
C VAL A 6 -25.12 -15.37 -8.23
N PRO A 7 -25.29 -14.28 -7.48
CA PRO A 7 -26.11 -13.16 -7.92
C PRO A 7 -25.51 -12.52 -9.18
N ALA A 8 -26.40 -12.04 -10.04
CA ALA A 8 -26.00 -11.23 -11.19
C ALA A 8 -25.22 -9.97 -10.73
N PRO A 9 -24.32 -9.42 -11.56
CA PRO A 9 -23.58 -8.20 -11.22
C PRO A 9 -24.47 -7.02 -10.79
N SER A 10 -25.69 -6.92 -11.32
CA SER A 10 -26.69 -5.91 -10.95
C SER A 10 -27.38 -6.15 -9.60
N LYS A 11 -27.21 -7.33 -8.99
CA LYS A 11 -27.81 -7.71 -7.70
C LYS A 11 -26.77 -7.73 -6.57
N LEU A 12 -25.86 -6.75 -6.57
CA LEU A 12 -24.94 -6.53 -5.47
C LEU A 12 -25.70 -5.95 -4.27
N THR A 13 -25.49 -6.50 -3.08
CA THR A 13 -26.06 -5.99 -1.83
C THR A 13 -25.46 -4.64 -1.47
N ASP A 14 -26.28 -3.71 -0.99
CA ASP A 14 -25.87 -2.38 -0.51
C ASP A 14 -24.65 -2.43 0.42
N GLU A 15 -24.64 -3.35 1.40
CA GLU A 15 -23.53 -3.48 2.36
C GLU A 15 -22.19 -3.80 1.68
N LYS A 16 -22.22 -4.57 0.60
CA LYS A 16 -21.02 -4.95 -0.13
C LYS A 16 -20.48 -3.78 -0.95
N ILE A 17 -21.38 -2.98 -1.55
CA ILE A 17 -21.02 -1.77 -2.27
C ILE A 17 -20.45 -0.73 -1.32
N GLU A 18 -21.09 -0.53 -0.16
CA GLU A 18 -20.60 0.38 0.87
C GLU A 18 -19.21 -0.04 1.33
N ARG A 19 -18.99 -1.31 1.66
CA ARG A 19 -17.65 -1.82 2.02
C ARG A 19 -16.60 -1.63 0.92
N LEU A 20 -16.98 -1.74 -0.36
CA LEU A 20 -16.05 -1.52 -1.47
C LEU A 20 -15.66 -0.04 -1.61
N ILE A 21 -16.65 0.86 -1.58
CA ILE A 21 -16.47 2.31 -1.75
C ILE A 21 -15.78 2.92 -0.53
N SER A 22 -16.23 2.57 0.67
CA SER A 22 -15.77 3.20 1.90
C SER A 22 -14.56 2.48 2.49
N GLY A 23 -14.31 1.22 2.11
CA GLY A 23 -13.18 0.46 2.64
C GLY A 23 -13.31 0.29 4.15
N ASN A 24 -12.28 0.76 4.87
CA ASN A 24 -12.29 0.84 6.33
C ASN A 24 -12.95 2.12 6.87
N ASN A 25 -13.25 3.10 6.01
CA ASN A 25 -13.95 4.33 6.38
C ASN A 25 -15.48 4.12 6.35
N ASP A 26 -16.23 5.00 7.02
CA ASP A 26 -17.69 4.90 6.97
C ASP A 26 -18.19 5.63 5.73
N PHE A 27 -19.13 5.00 5.05
CA PHE A 27 -19.74 5.56 3.85
C PHE A 27 -20.38 6.94 4.09
N SER A 28 -20.98 7.16 5.27
CA SER A 28 -21.62 8.43 5.62
C SER A 28 -20.65 9.61 5.77
N THR A 29 -19.37 9.34 6.04
CA THR A 29 -18.35 10.39 6.19
C THR A 29 -17.80 10.89 4.85
N LEU A 30 -18.14 10.21 3.76
CA LEU A 30 -17.69 10.55 2.42
C LEU A 30 -18.48 11.75 1.86
N PRO A 31 -17.88 12.55 0.96
CA PRO A 31 -18.56 13.65 0.28
C PRO A 31 -19.87 13.21 -0.39
N LEU A 32 -20.84 14.13 -0.47
CA LEU A 32 -22.15 13.86 -1.10
C LEU A 32 -22.02 13.37 -2.56
N GLU A 33 -21.06 13.92 -3.30
CA GLU A 33 -20.76 13.50 -4.67
C GLU A 33 -20.29 12.04 -4.73
N THR A 34 -19.45 11.63 -3.77
CA THR A 34 -19.05 10.23 -3.63
C THR A 34 -20.22 9.33 -3.26
N GLN A 35 -21.12 9.79 -2.38
CA GLN A 35 -22.30 9.03 -1.99
C GLN A 35 -23.25 8.78 -3.17
N ARG A 36 -23.35 9.73 -4.10
CA ARG A 36 -24.13 9.55 -5.34
C ARG A 36 -23.62 8.41 -6.20
N LEU A 37 -22.33 8.07 -6.14
CA LEU A 37 -21.80 6.94 -6.90
C LEU A 37 -22.43 5.60 -6.47
N LYS A 38 -22.90 5.48 -5.21
CA LYS A 38 -23.59 4.26 -4.73
C LYS A 38 -24.78 3.87 -5.62
N THR A 39 -25.56 4.84 -6.09
CA THR A 39 -26.70 4.55 -6.98
C THR A 39 -26.22 4.02 -8.33
N ALA A 40 -25.10 4.55 -8.84
CA ALA A 40 -24.48 4.07 -10.08
C ALA A 40 -23.95 2.62 -9.97
N PHE A 41 -23.47 2.20 -8.79
CA PHE A 41 -23.11 0.80 -8.54
C PHE A 41 -24.32 -0.13 -8.46
N LEU A 42 -25.40 0.33 -7.84
CA LEU A 42 -26.62 -0.47 -7.66
C LEU A 42 -27.30 -0.74 -9.01
N LEU A 43 -27.37 0.28 -9.86
CA LEU A 43 -28.00 0.15 -11.17
C LEU A 43 -27.13 -0.64 -12.15
N CYS A 44 -25.79 -0.58 -12.02
CA CYS A 44 -24.86 -1.25 -12.93
C CYS A 44 -25.16 -0.90 -14.41
N ASP A 45 -25.53 0.35 -14.66
CA ASP A 45 -25.97 0.79 -15.99
C ASP A 45 -24.78 0.93 -16.97
N PRO A 46 -24.94 0.46 -18.22
CA PRO A 46 -23.91 0.57 -19.27
C PRO A 46 -24.00 1.89 -20.08
N SER A 47 -24.85 2.82 -19.67
CA SER A 47 -25.07 4.10 -20.35
C SER A 47 -23.84 5.02 -20.25
N PRO A 48 -23.58 5.86 -21.28
CA PRO A 48 -22.42 6.76 -21.29
C PRO A 48 -22.57 7.96 -20.32
N ASP A 49 -23.79 8.26 -19.88
CA ASP A 49 -24.07 9.39 -18.98
C ASP A 49 -23.71 9.10 -17.51
N VAL A 50 -23.46 7.84 -17.19
CA VAL A 50 -23.13 7.36 -15.83
C VAL A 50 -21.60 7.33 -15.68
N PRO A 51 -21.05 7.76 -14.52
CA PRO A 51 -19.61 7.73 -14.30
C PRO A 51 -19.06 6.31 -14.43
N VAL A 52 -17.99 6.17 -15.22
CA VAL A 52 -17.31 4.89 -15.41
C VAL A 52 -16.49 4.60 -14.17
N ILE A 53 -16.66 3.41 -13.58
CA ILE A 53 -15.84 2.99 -12.44
C ILE A 53 -15.30 1.58 -12.70
N VAL A 54 -13.97 1.47 -12.64
CA VAL A 54 -13.23 0.25 -12.91
C VAL A 54 -12.29 -0.02 -11.76
N PHE A 55 -12.16 -1.28 -11.37
CA PHE A 55 -11.13 -1.70 -10.42
C PHE A 55 -10.08 -2.56 -11.12
N VAL A 56 -8.82 -2.14 -11.02
CA VAL A 56 -7.65 -2.93 -11.43
C VAL A 56 -7.16 -3.73 -10.23
N SER A 57 -7.24 -5.06 -10.33
CA SER A 57 -6.87 -5.95 -9.23
C SER A 57 -5.42 -6.41 -9.27
N LYS A 58 -4.88 -6.65 -10.47
CA LYS A 58 -3.48 -7.05 -10.68
C LYS A 58 -3.07 -6.75 -12.12
N MET A 59 -1.78 -6.65 -12.36
CA MET A 59 -1.23 -6.67 -13.71
C MET A 59 -0.64 -8.05 -14.01
N PHE A 60 -0.50 -8.40 -15.27
CA PHE A 60 0.27 -9.58 -15.64
C PHE A 60 0.99 -9.31 -16.96
N LEU A 61 2.17 -9.90 -17.08
CA LEU A 61 3.00 -9.76 -18.27
C LEU A 61 2.46 -10.68 -19.37
N VAL A 62 2.30 -10.13 -20.57
CA VAL A 62 1.94 -10.87 -21.76
C VAL A 62 3.05 -10.68 -22.78
N GLU A 63 3.59 -11.79 -23.27
CA GLU A 63 4.58 -11.77 -24.36
C GLU A 63 3.97 -11.11 -25.60
N ARG A 64 4.77 -10.29 -26.31
CA ARG A 64 4.26 -9.54 -27.45
C ARG A 64 3.65 -10.42 -28.54
N ASP A 65 4.15 -11.64 -28.72
CA ASP A 65 3.63 -12.59 -29.70
C ASP A 65 2.20 -13.06 -29.39
N MET A 66 1.82 -13.03 -28.11
CA MET A 66 0.49 -13.42 -27.66
C MET A 66 -0.52 -12.28 -27.77
N LEU A 67 -0.07 -11.05 -28.04
CA LEU A 67 -0.97 -9.90 -28.19
C LEU A 67 -1.76 -10.02 -29.51
N PRO A 68 -3.05 -9.60 -29.51
CA PRO A 68 -3.92 -9.76 -30.67
C PRO A 68 -3.48 -8.94 -31.89
N GLU A 69 -2.72 -7.87 -31.65
CA GLU A 69 -2.19 -6.97 -32.68
C GLU A 69 -1.08 -7.61 -33.51
N ASN A 70 -0.28 -8.47 -32.87
CA ASN A 70 0.87 -9.11 -33.48
C ASN A 70 0.54 -10.50 -34.02
N ARG A 71 -0.58 -11.09 -33.58
CA ARG A 71 -1.07 -12.33 -34.19
C ARG A 71 -1.55 -12.06 -35.61
N PRO A 72 -1.19 -12.93 -36.58
CA PRO A 72 -1.78 -12.86 -37.91
C PRO A 72 -3.29 -13.08 -37.77
N LYS A 73 -4.09 -12.03 -38.01
CA LYS A 73 -5.56 -12.11 -37.95
C LYS A 73 -6.03 -13.25 -38.85
N SER A 74 -6.80 -14.19 -38.30
CA SER A 74 -7.55 -15.15 -39.08
C SER A 74 -8.62 -14.38 -39.86
N LEU A 75 -8.35 -14.11 -41.13
CA LEU A 75 -9.23 -13.33 -41.99
C LEU A 75 -10.57 -14.04 -42.14
N THR A 76 -11.65 -13.27 -42.03
CA THR A 76 -13.00 -13.76 -42.35
C THR A 76 -13.13 -14.08 -43.85
N SER A 77 -14.07 -14.94 -44.22
CA SER A 77 -14.29 -15.31 -45.63
C SER A 77 -14.62 -14.11 -46.52
N GLU A 78 -15.27 -13.08 -45.97
CA GLU A 78 -15.58 -11.82 -46.66
C GLU A 78 -14.34 -10.94 -46.85
N GLU A 79 -13.48 -10.81 -45.83
CA GLU A 79 -12.21 -10.07 -45.95
C GLU A 79 -11.23 -10.75 -46.92
N LEU A 80 -11.24 -12.09 -46.98
CA LEU A 80 -10.49 -12.87 -47.98
C LEU A 80 -11.01 -12.61 -49.40
N ALA A 81 -12.33 -12.50 -49.58
CA ALA A 81 -12.93 -12.17 -50.86
C ALA A 81 -12.58 -10.74 -51.30
N GLN A 82 -12.69 -9.75 -50.40
CA GLN A 82 -12.32 -8.36 -50.67
C GLN A 82 -10.82 -8.20 -50.99
N ARG A 83 -9.93 -8.89 -50.25
CA ARG A 83 -8.49 -8.90 -50.59
C ARG A 83 -8.22 -9.52 -51.96
N ARG A 84 -8.92 -10.60 -52.32
CA ARG A 84 -8.80 -11.22 -53.66
C ARG A 84 -9.28 -10.26 -54.76
N GLU A 85 -10.34 -9.51 -54.52
CA GLU A 85 -10.86 -8.48 -55.44
C GLU A 85 -9.85 -7.34 -55.62
N ILE A 86 -9.29 -6.81 -54.52
CA ILE A 86 -8.28 -5.74 -54.55
C ILE A 86 -7.01 -6.20 -55.24
N VAL A 87 -6.54 -7.43 -54.99
CA VAL A 87 -5.38 -8.00 -55.67
C VAL A 87 -5.66 -8.18 -57.16
N ARG A 88 -6.87 -8.62 -57.53
CA ARG A 88 -7.28 -8.74 -58.93
C ARG A 88 -7.33 -7.38 -59.64
N GLN A 89 -7.87 -6.34 -58.98
CA GLN A 89 -7.89 -4.97 -59.49
C GLN A 89 -6.48 -4.39 -59.65
N LYS A 90 -5.61 -4.53 -58.64
CA LYS A 90 -4.21 -4.09 -58.74
C LYS A 90 -3.41 -4.83 -59.82
N HIS A 91 -3.67 -6.12 -59.99
CA HIS A 91 -3.04 -6.92 -61.04
C HIS A 91 -3.56 -6.52 -62.43
N ALA A 92 -4.85 -6.21 -62.56
CA ALA A 92 -5.43 -5.66 -63.79
C ALA A 92 -4.84 -4.28 -64.13
N GLU A 93 -4.75 -3.37 -63.15
CA GLU A 93 -4.11 -2.05 -63.31
C GLU A 93 -2.61 -2.17 -63.64
N GLN A 94 -1.89 -3.15 -63.08
CA GLN A 94 -0.49 -3.41 -63.45
C GLN A 94 -0.34 -3.98 -64.86
N LEU A 95 -1.27 -4.84 -65.29
CA LEU A 95 -1.32 -5.34 -66.66
C LEU A 95 -1.64 -4.22 -67.65
N GLU A 96 -2.58 -3.34 -67.33
CA GLU A 96 -2.90 -2.15 -68.12
C GLU A 96 -1.72 -1.17 -68.16
N ARG A 97 -0.99 -0.99 -67.06
CA ARG A 97 0.25 -0.20 -67.07
C ARG A 97 1.35 -0.85 -67.90
N LYS A 98 1.45 -2.18 -67.90
CA LYS A 98 2.42 -2.91 -68.73
C LYS A 98 2.08 -2.84 -70.21
N THR A 99 0.81 -2.98 -70.60
CA THR A 99 0.38 -2.88 -72.00
C THR A 99 0.47 -1.46 -72.56
N VAL A 100 0.35 -0.43 -71.71
CA VAL A 100 0.62 0.96 -72.12
C VAL A 100 2.13 1.23 -72.25
N SER A 101 2.97 0.52 -71.48
CA SER A 101 4.44 0.65 -71.54
C SER A 101 5.07 -0.14 -72.70
N GLU A 102 4.43 -1.23 -73.14
CA GLU A 102 4.90 -2.06 -74.27
C GLU A 102 4.68 -1.42 -75.66
N ASN A 103 3.92 -0.31 -75.75
CA ASN A 103 3.74 0.43 -77.02
C ASN A 103 4.80 1.51 -77.28
N HIS A 104 5.75 1.72 -76.35
CA HIS A 104 6.90 2.60 -76.55
C HIS A 104 8.16 1.87 -76.10
N GLU A 105 8.75 1.05 -76.99
CA GLU A 105 10.20 0.83 -77.17
C GLU A 105 10.46 -0.52 -77.87
N GLU A 106 10.49 -0.52 -79.20
CA GLU A 106 11.36 -1.45 -79.94
C GLU A 106 12.60 -0.67 -80.42
N SER A 107 13.74 -0.89 -79.78
CA SER A 107 15.01 -1.18 -80.49
C SER A 107 16.20 -1.45 -79.55
N THR A 108 16.82 -2.61 -79.82
CA THR A 108 18.25 -2.96 -79.69
C THR A 108 18.89 -3.46 -78.37
N TYR A 109 19.25 -4.76 -78.45
CA TYR A 109 20.40 -5.53 -77.93
C TYR A 109 20.64 -5.77 -76.41
N ASN A 110 20.35 -7.03 -76.04
CA ASN A 110 21.02 -7.94 -75.09
C ASN A 110 22.17 -7.43 -74.20
N SER A 111 22.04 -7.60 -72.89
CA SER A 111 22.83 -8.60 -72.14
C SER A 111 22.33 -8.78 -70.69
N VAL A 112 22.55 -10.01 -70.22
CA VAL A 112 22.22 -10.64 -68.94
C VAL A 112 22.39 -9.73 -67.70
N ALA A 113 21.32 -9.57 -66.93
CA ALA A 113 21.39 -9.22 -65.50
C ALA A 113 20.14 -9.72 -64.76
N SER A 114 20.28 -10.83 -64.03
CA SER A 114 19.36 -11.20 -62.95
C SER A 114 19.48 -10.16 -61.84
N LYS A 115 18.51 -9.26 -61.73
CA LYS A 115 18.29 -8.46 -60.52
C LYS A 115 17.13 -9.06 -59.74
N ASN A 116 17.50 -9.82 -58.71
CA ASN A 116 16.68 -9.89 -57.51
C ASN A 116 16.69 -8.49 -56.89
N GLU A 117 15.58 -7.76 -57.00
CA GLU A 117 15.37 -6.58 -56.17
C GLU A 117 14.84 -7.04 -54.82
N GLU A 118 15.78 -7.34 -53.93
CA GLU A 118 15.60 -7.15 -52.50
C GLU A 118 15.36 -5.66 -52.26
N VAL A 119 14.13 -5.29 -51.89
CA VAL A 119 13.89 -3.98 -51.28
C VAL A 119 14.37 -4.05 -49.85
N SER A 120 15.62 -3.63 -49.66
CA SER A 120 16.22 -3.31 -48.38
C SER A 120 15.43 -2.19 -47.68
N MET A 121 14.63 -2.54 -46.68
CA MET A 121 14.34 -1.64 -45.58
C MET A 121 15.61 -1.60 -44.72
N LYS A 122 16.33 -0.47 -44.79
CA LYS A 122 17.35 -0.13 -43.80
C LYS A 122 16.64 0.03 -42.46
N GLU A 123 16.72 -0.99 -41.62
CA GLU A 123 16.59 -0.80 -40.17
C GLU A 123 17.81 -0.01 -39.72
N GLU A 124 17.60 1.27 -39.43
CA GLU A 124 18.49 1.97 -38.52
C GLU A 124 18.40 1.26 -37.17
N ASN A 125 19.50 0.57 -36.81
CA ASN A 125 19.78 0.10 -35.47
C ASN A 125 19.78 1.28 -34.50
N VAL A 126 18.60 1.66 -34.02
CA VAL A 126 18.45 2.18 -32.68
C VAL A 126 18.17 0.95 -31.83
N THR A 127 19.15 0.58 -31.00
CA THR A 127 18.98 -0.40 -29.93
C THR A 127 17.91 0.12 -28.96
N ASP A 128 16.66 -0.14 -29.30
CA ASP A 128 15.53 0.05 -28.42
C ASP A 128 15.40 -1.28 -27.66
N ASP A 129 15.91 -1.30 -26.42
CA ASP A 129 15.68 -2.34 -25.40
C ASP A 129 14.17 -2.37 -25.06
N LYS A 130 13.32 -2.68 -26.03
CA LYS A 130 11.87 -2.79 -25.86
C LYS A 130 11.60 -4.10 -25.14
N SER A 131 11.41 -4.02 -23.83
CA SER A 131 10.90 -5.08 -22.94
C SER A 131 9.96 -6.05 -23.67
N ASP A 132 10.38 -7.30 -23.84
CA ASP A 132 9.75 -8.31 -24.73
C ASP A 132 8.27 -8.64 -24.45
N GLY A 133 7.72 -8.13 -23.34
CA GLY A 133 6.31 -8.29 -22.97
C GLY A 133 5.62 -6.95 -22.67
N ALA A 134 4.32 -6.90 -22.91
CA ALA A 134 3.46 -5.80 -22.49
C ALA A 134 2.69 -6.21 -21.23
N LEU A 135 2.58 -5.30 -20.26
CA LEU A 135 1.71 -5.50 -19.12
C LEU A 135 0.25 -5.25 -19.48
N VAL A 136 -0.60 -6.22 -19.14
CA VAL A 136 -2.05 -6.12 -19.24
C VAL A 136 -2.63 -6.09 -17.83
N ALA A 137 -3.43 -5.07 -17.55
CA ALA A 137 -4.10 -4.88 -16.29
C ALA A 137 -5.39 -5.69 -16.25
N PHE A 138 -5.51 -6.62 -15.29
CA PHE A 138 -6.74 -7.36 -15.03
C PHE A 138 -7.71 -6.47 -14.25
N ALA A 139 -8.84 -6.15 -14.86
CA ALA A 139 -9.78 -5.19 -14.33
C ALA A 139 -11.24 -5.65 -14.42
N ARG A 140 -12.10 -5.05 -13.59
CA ARG A 140 -13.55 -5.24 -13.63
C ARG A 140 -14.26 -3.89 -13.70
N VAL A 141 -15.21 -3.75 -14.64
CA VAL A 141 -16.09 -2.58 -14.71
C VAL A 141 -17.25 -2.79 -13.74
N TYR A 142 -17.46 -1.83 -12.84
CA TYR A 142 -18.61 -1.85 -11.93
C TYR A 142 -19.75 -0.94 -12.38
N SER A 143 -19.45 0.17 -13.05
CA SER A 143 -20.45 1.10 -13.57
C SER A 143 -19.96 1.75 -14.86
N GLY A 144 -20.89 2.12 -15.73
CA GLY A 144 -20.63 2.77 -17.02
C GLY A 144 -20.11 1.81 -18.11
N SER A 145 -19.60 2.40 -19.18
CA SER A 145 -18.94 1.66 -20.26
C SER A 145 -17.66 2.36 -20.69
N ILE A 146 -16.58 1.60 -20.84
CA ILE A 146 -15.27 2.10 -21.23
C ILE A 146 -15.04 1.83 -22.71
N LYS A 147 -14.55 2.84 -23.43
CA LYS A 147 -14.18 2.75 -24.85
C LYS A 147 -12.72 3.11 -25.06
N ILE A 148 -12.17 2.65 -26.18
CA ILE A 148 -10.87 3.10 -26.65
C ILE A 148 -10.93 4.60 -26.98
N GLY A 149 -10.00 5.38 -26.44
CA GLY A 149 -9.92 6.83 -26.57
C GLY A 149 -10.52 7.61 -25.39
N ASP A 150 -11.21 6.94 -24.46
CA ASP A 150 -11.77 7.62 -23.29
C ASP A 150 -10.65 8.10 -22.35
N GLU A 151 -10.84 9.28 -21.76
CA GLU A 151 -9.97 9.83 -20.71
C GLU A 151 -10.50 9.42 -19.33
N VAL A 152 -9.66 8.75 -18.55
CA VAL A 152 -10.01 8.29 -17.19
C VAL A 152 -8.95 8.70 -16.18
N PHE A 153 -9.38 8.98 -14.95
CA PHE A 153 -8.49 9.22 -13.82
C PHE A 153 -8.11 7.90 -13.18
N VAL A 154 -6.80 7.65 -13.03
CA VAL A 154 -6.23 6.53 -12.27
C VAL A 154 -6.02 7.00 -10.83
N LEU A 155 -6.75 6.38 -9.90
CA LEU A 155 -6.73 6.69 -8.48
C LEU A 155 -5.90 5.64 -7.75
N GLY A 156 -4.82 6.09 -7.10
CA GLY A 156 -3.96 5.24 -6.29
C GLY A 156 -4.59 4.83 -4.96
N PRO A 157 -4.03 3.81 -4.26
CA PRO A 157 -4.62 3.21 -3.05
C PRO A 157 -4.71 4.15 -1.84
N LYS A 158 -3.96 5.26 -1.84
CA LYS A 158 -4.00 6.29 -0.78
C LYS A 158 -4.86 7.50 -1.14
N HIS A 159 -5.60 7.43 -2.26
CA HIS A 159 -6.45 8.52 -2.71
C HIS A 159 -7.63 8.77 -1.76
N ASN A 160 -7.76 10.01 -1.31
CA ASN A 160 -8.87 10.49 -0.49
C ASN A 160 -9.72 11.48 -1.30
N PRO A 161 -11.00 11.17 -1.57
CA PRO A 161 -11.83 12.00 -2.46
C PRO A 161 -12.10 13.39 -1.88
N SER A 162 -12.11 13.54 -0.56
CA SER A 162 -12.35 14.83 0.09
C SER A 162 -11.26 15.87 -0.17
N VAL A 163 -10.01 15.46 0.00
CA VAL A 163 -8.86 16.33 -0.23
C VAL A 163 -8.74 16.64 -1.73
N ALA A 164 -9.05 15.66 -2.58
CA ALA A 164 -9.03 15.85 -4.02
C ALA A 164 -10.09 16.85 -4.50
N LEU A 165 -11.33 16.76 -4.00
CA LEU A 165 -12.40 17.70 -4.33
C LEU A 165 -12.13 19.12 -3.80
N GLU A 166 -11.52 19.26 -2.63
CA GLU A 166 -11.10 20.56 -2.10
C GLU A 166 -10.04 21.21 -3.00
N ARG A 167 -9.09 20.42 -3.51
CA ARG A 167 -8.07 20.89 -4.45
C ARG A 167 -8.63 21.25 -5.83
N GLU A 168 -9.58 20.46 -6.32
CA GLU A 168 -10.28 20.78 -7.57
C GLU A 168 -11.05 22.10 -7.44
N LYS A 169 -11.71 22.34 -6.30
CA LYS A 169 -12.37 23.62 -5.99
C LYS A 169 -11.37 24.78 -5.86
N ALA A 170 -10.16 24.50 -5.41
CA ALA A 170 -9.06 25.48 -5.37
C ALA A 170 -8.45 25.76 -6.77
N GLY A 171 -8.95 25.13 -7.84
CA GLY A 171 -8.54 25.36 -9.22
C GLY A 171 -7.34 24.53 -9.69
N GLU A 172 -6.94 23.50 -8.94
CA GLU A 172 -5.84 22.62 -9.33
C GLU A 172 -6.32 21.60 -10.38
N GLN A 173 -5.82 21.70 -11.61
CA GLN A 173 -6.07 20.71 -12.66
C GLN A 173 -5.02 19.60 -12.64
N VAL A 174 -5.47 18.38 -12.97
CA VAL A 174 -4.59 17.22 -13.10
C VAL A 174 -4.08 17.16 -14.54
N ASP A 175 -2.80 17.44 -14.73
CA ASP A 175 -2.16 17.37 -16.05
C ASP A 175 -2.10 15.92 -16.57
N SER A 176 -2.41 15.74 -17.85
CA SER A 176 -2.42 14.43 -18.52
C SER A 176 -1.04 13.82 -18.76
N SER A 177 0.04 14.60 -18.63
CA SER A 177 1.42 14.14 -18.88
C SER A 177 2.15 13.63 -17.64
N LEU A 178 1.56 13.78 -16.44
CA LEU A 178 2.22 13.40 -15.20
C LEU A 178 2.16 11.89 -14.96
N VAL A 179 3.34 11.31 -14.74
CA VAL A 179 3.53 9.90 -14.38
C VAL A 179 3.66 9.75 -12.87
N LEU A 180 3.47 8.54 -12.31
CA LEU A 180 3.62 8.27 -10.88
C LEU A 180 4.95 8.79 -10.28
N LYS A 181 6.03 8.81 -11.07
CA LYS A 181 7.37 9.26 -10.65
C LYS A 181 7.44 10.77 -10.40
N ASP A 182 6.62 11.55 -11.09
CA ASP A 182 6.66 13.02 -11.07
C ASP A 182 5.63 13.62 -10.10
N LEU A 183 4.82 12.77 -9.46
CA LEU A 183 3.81 13.21 -8.49
C LEU A 183 4.45 13.67 -7.19
N LYS A 184 4.05 14.87 -6.74
CA LYS A 184 4.42 15.38 -5.41
C LYS A 184 3.81 14.50 -4.29
N PRO A 185 4.48 14.39 -3.12
CA PRO A 185 3.94 13.67 -1.97
C PRO A 185 2.52 14.13 -1.62
N GLY A 186 1.60 13.19 -1.44
CA GLY A 186 0.18 13.48 -1.18
C GLY A 186 -0.68 13.72 -2.43
N ARG A 187 -0.14 13.57 -3.64
CA ARG A 187 -0.92 13.46 -4.89
C ARG A 187 -0.93 11.99 -5.34
N HIS A 188 -2.13 11.47 -5.60
CA HIS A 188 -2.36 10.05 -5.92
C HIS A 188 -3.27 9.86 -7.13
N ILE A 189 -3.35 10.87 -7.99
CA ILE A 189 -4.23 10.90 -9.16
C ILE A 189 -3.35 11.12 -10.39
N THR A 190 -3.56 10.31 -11.42
CA THR A 190 -3.04 10.56 -12.76
C THR A 190 -4.18 10.45 -13.76
N LYS A 191 -4.03 11.04 -14.94
CA LYS A 191 -5.04 10.99 -16.00
C LYS A 191 -4.46 10.21 -17.19
N VAL A 192 -5.21 9.25 -17.71
CA VAL A 192 -4.77 8.34 -18.77
C VAL A 192 -5.82 8.22 -19.86
N THR A 193 -5.37 8.17 -21.11
CA THR A 193 -6.18 7.81 -22.27
C THR A 193 -6.16 6.30 -22.50
N VAL A 194 -7.35 5.70 -22.62
CA VAL A 194 -7.47 4.26 -22.83
C VAL A 194 -7.05 3.92 -24.26
N SER A 195 -5.88 3.29 -24.42
CA SER A 195 -5.36 2.92 -25.73
C SER A 195 -5.87 1.57 -26.21
N LYS A 196 -5.85 0.56 -25.33
CA LYS A 196 -6.05 -0.86 -25.70
C LYS A 196 -6.91 -1.57 -24.67
N LEU A 197 -7.95 -2.25 -25.16
CA LEU A 197 -8.91 -3.00 -24.36
C LEU A 197 -9.00 -4.44 -24.88
N TYR A 198 -9.00 -5.40 -23.94
CA TYR A 198 -8.97 -6.82 -24.24
C TYR A 198 -10.00 -7.60 -23.43
N ILE A 199 -10.63 -8.62 -24.01
CA ILE A 199 -11.33 -9.67 -23.26
C ILE A 199 -10.37 -10.84 -23.06
N LEU A 200 -10.38 -11.38 -21.84
CA LEU A 200 -9.46 -12.41 -21.39
C LEU A 200 -10.07 -13.80 -21.59
N MET A 201 -9.68 -14.51 -22.64
CA MET A 201 -10.10 -15.89 -22.94
C MET A 201 -9.03 -16.89 -22.48
N GLY A 202 -8.57 -16.74 -21.24
CA GLY A 202 -7.52 -17.59 -20.65
C GLY A 202 -6.13 -17.24 -21.17
N ARG A 203 -5.65 -17.97 -22.20
CA ARG A 203 -4.35 -17.68 -22.85
C ARG A 203 -4.47 -16.67 -23.98
N GLU A 204 -5.66 -16.53 -24.54
CA GLU A 204 -5.91 -15.66 -25.68
C GLU A 204 -6.51 -14.34 -25.20
N LEU A 205 -6.08 -13.27 -25.86
CA LEU A 205 -6.65 -11.94 -25.70
C LEU A 205 -7.47 -11.64 -26.95
N GLU A 206 -8.65 -11.08 -26.77
CA GLU A 206 -9.48 -10.59 -27.87
C GLU A 206 -9.58 -9.07 -27.76
N ALA A 207 -9.17 -8.34 -28.80
CA ALA A 207 -9.22 -6.88 -28.80
C ALA A 207 -10.66 -6.40 -29.00
N VAL A 208 -11.16 -5.55 -28.10
CA VAL A 208 -12.54 -5.06 -28.12
C VAL A 208 -12.57 -3.55 -27.99
N SER A 209 -13.48 -2.87 -28.70
CA SER A 209 -13.56 -1.40 -28.71
C SER A 209 -14.32 -0.79 -27.52
N LYS A 210 -15.30 -1.53 -26.97
CA LYS A 210 -16.17 -1.09 -25.88
C LYS A 210 -16.49 -2.22 -24.91
N ILE A 211 -16.42 -1.96 -23.60
CA ILE A 211 -16.76 -2.94 -22.57
C ILE A 211 -17.82 -2.36 -21.62
N PRO A 212 -18.97 -3.04 -21.41
CA PRO A 212 -20.01 -2.59 -20.50
C PRO A 212 -19.75 -3.00 -19.03
N ALA A 213 -20.50 -2.40 -18.11
CA ALA A 213 -20.49 -2.71 -16.69
C ALA A 213 -20.76 -4.20 -16.41
N GLY A 214 -20.13 -4.73 -15.34
CA GLY A 214 -20.26 -6.10 -14.87
C GLY A 214 -19.18 -7.05 -15.41
N ASN A 215 -18.56 -6.72 -16.54
CA ASN A 215 -17.58 -7.56 -17.21
C ASN A 215 -16.16 -7.41 -16.65
N VAL A 216 -15.38 -8.48 -16.82
CA VAL A 216 -13.94 -8.55 -16.53
C VAL A 216 -13.17 -8.39 -17.84
N PHE A 217 -12.09 -7.64 -17.81
CA PHE A 217 -11.33 -7.28 -19.00
C PHE A 217 -9.86 -6.96 -18.70
N GLY A 218 -9.08 -6.92 -19.76
CA GLY A 218 -7.70 -6.46 -19.79
C GLY A 218 -7.59 -5.02 -20.29
N ILE A 219 -6.79 -4.19 -19.64
CA ILE A 219 -6.41 -2.85 -20.14
C ILE A 219 -4.91 -2.83 -20.41
N GLY A 220 -4.50 -2.42 -21.60
CA GLY A 220 -3.09 -2.20 -21.93
C GLY A 220 -2.61 -0.78 -21.60
N GLY A 221 -1.31 -0.61 -21.35
CA GLY A 221 -0.67 0.71 -21.27
C GLY A 221 -0.81 1.44 -19.92
N LEU A 222 -1.10 0.72 -18.83
CA LEU A 222 -1.25 1.30 -17.49
C LEU A 222 -0.01 1.14 -16.58
N GLU A 223 1.10 0.64 -17.12
CA GLU A 223 2.31 0.27 -16.37
C GLU A 223 2.86 1.41 -15.49
N GLU A 224 2.89 2.64 -16.01
CA GLU A 224 3.49 3.77 -15.28
C GLU A 224 2.52 4.50 -14.35
N HIS A 225 1.25 4.09 -14.32
CA HIS A 225 0.18 4.77 -13.58
C HIS A 225 -0.35 3.95 -12.40
N VAL A 226 -0.09 2.65 -12.36
CA VAL A 226 -0.59 1.74 -11.32
C VAL A 226 0.57 1.13 -10.54
N LEU A 227 0.45 1.11 -9.20
CA LEU A 227 1.46 0.51 -8.33
C LEU A 227 1.20 -0.98 -8.05
N LYS A 228 -0.02 -1.31 -7.60
CA LYS A 228 -0.42 -2.67 -7.22
C LYS A 228 -1.88 -2.88 -7.55
N THR A 229 -2.72 -2.00 -6.99
CA THR A 229 -4.12 -1.85 -7.33
C THR A 229 -4.39 -0.39 -7.69
N ALA A 230 -5.40 -0.16 -8.51
CA ALA A 230 -5.89 1.18 -8.80
C ALA A 230 -7.39 1.15 -9.11
N THR A 231 -8.06 2.25 -8.81
CA THR A 231 -9.44 2.48 -9.25
C THR A 231 -9.40 3.47 -10.41
N LEU A 232 -10.01 3.14 -11.55
CA LEU A 232 -10.18 4.08 -12.64
C LEU A 232 -11.57 4.68 -12.56
N SER A 233 -11.66 6.00 -12.73
CA SER A 233 -12.92 6.71 -12.69
C SER A 233 -12.93 7.89 -13.65
N THR A 234 -14.08 8.22 -14.24
CA THR A 234 -14.28 9.50 -14.95
C THR A 234 -14.40 10.68 -13.99
N THR A 235 -14.67 10.43 -12.70
CA THR A 235 -14.88 11.45 -11.68
C THR A 235 -13.85 11.32 -10.55
N ILE A 236 -13.25 12.44 -10.14
CA ILE A 236 -12.25 12.51 -9.06
C ILE A 236 -12.86 12.19 -7.68
N ALA A 237 -14.18 12.41 -7.53
CA ALA A 237 -14.96 12.10 -6.34
C ALA A 237 -15.02 10.60 -5.98
N CYS A 238 -14.58 9.70 -6.88
CA CYS A 238 -14.53 8.28 -6.58
C CYS A 238 -13.42 7.99 -5.55
N PRO A 239 -13.68 7.24 -4.47
CA PRO A 239 -12.64 6.79 -3.56
C PRO A 239 -11.84 5.66 -4.20
N SER A 240 -10.60 5.51 -3.76
CA SER A 240 -9.84 4.31 -4.11
C SER A 240 -10.48 3.09 -3.43
N PHE A 241 -10.65 2.02 -4.20
CA PHE A 241 -11.09 0.76 -3.61
C PHE A 241 -9.96 0.19 -2.78
N THR A 242 -10.34 -0.29 -1.60
CA THR A 242 -9.37 -0.83 -0.64
C THR A 242 -8.69 -2.06 -1.20
N GLU A 243 -7.38 -2.13 -1.00
CA GLU A 243 -6.58 -3.31 -1.34
C GLU A 243 -7.25 -4.56 -0.80
N LEU A 244 -7.38 -5.60 -1.64
CA LEU A 244 -7.69 -6.94 -1.16
C LEU A 244 -6.68 -7.24 -0.05
N THR A 245 -7.16 -7.32 1.19
CA THR A 245 -6.33 -7.78 2.32
C THR A 245 -5.91 -9.19 1.95
N SER A 246 -4.66 -9.35 1.49
CA SER A 246 -4.13 -10.68 1.25
C SER A 246 -4.28 -11.45 2.55
N LEU A 247 -4.89 -12.64 2.47
CA LEU A 247 -5.14 -13.48 3.65
C LEU A 247 -3.84 -13.88 4.35
N ALA A 248 -2.70 -13.81 3.64
CA ALA A 248 -1.38 -14.08 4.16
C ALA A 248 -0.54 -12.80 4.23
N VAL A 249 -0.02 -12.49 5.42
CA VAL A 249 1.00 -11.46 5.61
C VAL A 249 2.32 -12.03 5.07
N PRO A 250 3.08 -11.31 4.23
CA PRO A 250 4.39 -11.78 3.78
C PRO A 250 5.37 -11.79 4.96
N ILE A 251 5.93 -12.97 5.26
CA ILE A 251 6.81 -13.20 6.41
C ILE A 251 8.24 -13.43 5.96
N LEU A 252 8.48 -14.16 4.87
CA LEU A 252 9.82 -14.54 4.45
C LEU A 252 10.51 -13.35 3.77
N ARG A 253 11.71 -12.98 4.21
CA ARG A 253 12.51 -11.89 3.64
C ARG A 253 13.80 -12.42 3.03
N VAL A 254 14.18 -11.85 1.89
CA VAL A 254 15.40 -12.19 1.17
C VAL A 254 16.03 -10.94 0.58
N ALA A 255 17.33 -10.77 0.76
CA ALA A 255 18.11 -9.73 0.11
C ALA A 255 18.48 -10.16 -1.32
N LEU A 256 18.34 -9.24 -2.27
CA LEU A 256 18.57 -9.46 -3.69
C LEU A 256 19.66 -8.51 -4.19
N GLU A 257 20.67 -9.07 -4.84
CA GLU A 257 21.74 -8.32 -5.49
C GLU A 257 21.94 -8.83 -6.92
N PRO A 258 22.11 -7.95 -7.92
CA PRO A 258 22.44 -8.40 -9.26
C PRO A 258 23.89 -8.93 -9.29
N LYS A 259 24.15 -9.99 -10.07
CA LYS A 259 25.54 -10.49 -10.24
C LYS A 259 26.47 -9.44 -10.83
N HIS A 260 25.94 -8.60 -11.72
CA HIS A 260 26.66 -7.51 -12.33
C HIS A 260 26.06 -6.16 -11.88
N PRO A 261 26.87 -5.22 -11.38
CA PRO A 261 26.37 -3.94 -10.87
C PRO A 261 25.70 -3.08 -11.94
N ASN A 262 26.07 -3.26 -13.22
CA ASN A 262 25.46 -2.55 -14.35
C ASN A 262 23.99 -2.91 -14.56
N ASP A 263 23.55 -4.07 -14.07
CA ASP A 263 22.17 -4.55 -14.24
C ASP A 263 21.23 -4.15 -13.10
N LEU A 264 21.72 -3.40 -12.10
CA LEU A 264 20.90 -2.85 -11.02
C LEU A 264 19.65 -2.09 -11.50
N PRO A 265 19.69 -1.18 -12.51
CA PRO A 265 18.48 -0.51 -12.97
C PRO A 265 17.46 -1.47 -13.59
N LYS A 266 17.93 -2.53 -14.28
CA LYS A 266 17.07 -3.58 -14.84
C LYS A 266 16.41 -4.40 -13.73
N LEU A 267 17.15 -4.72 -12.66
CA LEU A 267 16.62 -5.39 -11.48
C LEU A 267 15.55 -4.53 -10.79
N ILE A 268 15.80 -3.24 -10.56
CA ILE A 268 14.83 -2.32 -9.94
C ILE A 268 13.57 -2.21 -10.78
N ASN A 269 13.69 -2.13 -12.11
CA ASN A 269 12.54 -2.10 -13.00
C ASN A 269 11.78 -3.45 -12.97
N GLY A 270 12.48 -4.57 -13.02
CA GLY A 270 11.86 -5.90 -12.92
C GLY A 270 11.14 -6.13 -11.58
N LEU A 271 11.68 -5.62 -10.48
CA LEU A 271 11.05 -5.67 -9.16
C LEU A 271 9.79 -4.80 -9.08
N LYS A 272 9.75 -3.66 -9.76
CA LYS A 272 8.53 -2.85 -9.89
C LYS A 272 7.43 -3.62 -10.62
N LEU A 273 7.78 -4.29 -11.73
CA LEU A 273 6.84 -5.13 -12.49
C LEU A 273 6.35 -6.32 -11.65
N LEU A 274 7.23 -6.94 -10.87
CA LEU A 274 6.87 -8.03 -9.96
C LEU A 274 5.87 -7.57 -8.89
N ASN A 275 6.08 -6.40 -8.29
CA ASN A 275 5.17 -5.81 -7.30
C ASN A 275 3.79 -5.43 -7.89
N GLN A 276 3.73 -5.11 -9.18
CA GLN A 276 2.46 -4.89 -9.90
C GLN A 276 1.74 -6.21 -10.23
N ALA A 277 2.50 -7.28 -10.46
CA ALA A 277 1.97 -8.55 -10.89
C ALA A 277 1.47 -9.43 -9.73
N ASP A 278 2.20 -9.40 -8.61
CA ASP A 278 1.92 -10.20 -7.45
C ASP A 278 1.51 -9.35 -6.24
N ALA A 279 0.34 -9.67 -5.68
CA ALA A 279 -0.20 -8.97 -4.55
C ALA A 279 0.51 -9.28 -3.22
N CYS A 280 1.26 -10.38 -3.11
CA CYS A 280 1.92 -10.77 -1.86
C CYS A 280 3.39 -10.36 -1.80
N ALA A 281 4.04 -10.15 -2.95
CA ALA A 281 5.40 -9.64 -3.03
C ALA A 281 5.45 -8.17 -2.56
N ILE A 282 6.29 -7.89 -1.56
CA ILE A 282 6.57 -6.51 -1.13
C ILE A 282 8.07 -6.27 -1.27
N VAL A 283 8.42 -5.32 -2.13
CA VAL A 283 9.79 -4.86 -2.31
C VAL A 283 10.04 -3.67 -1.40
N HIS A 284 11.09 -3.73 -0.58
CA HIS A 284 11.52 -2.63 0.26
C HIS A 284 13.04 -2.47 0.19
N MET A 285 13.49 -1.22 0.27
CA MET A 285 14.91 -0.89 0.37
C MET A 285 15.21 -0.60 1.85
N GLN A 286 16.21 -1.28 2.38
CA GLN A 286 16.66 -1.05 3.76
C GLN A 286 17.58 0.16 3.84
N GLU A 287 17.81 0.68 5.05
CA GLU A 287 18.73 1.79 5.30
C GLU A 287 20.18 1.45 4.92
N THR A 288 20.53 0.16 4.93
CA THR A 288 21.81 -0.39 4.47
C THR A 288 22.01 -0.25 2.96
N GLY A 289 20.96 0.07 2.20
CA GLY A 289 20.96 0.10 0.73
C GLY A 289 20.65 -1.25 0.09
N GLU A 290 20.42 -2.29 0.88
CA GLU A 290 20.03 -3.62 0.39
C GLU A 290 18.58 -3.63 -0.11
N ILE A 291 18.34 -4.33 -1.21
CA ILE A 291 17.00 -4.53 -1.77
C ILE A 291 16.44 -5.83 -1.22
N VAL A 292 15.35 -5.75 -0.46
CA VAL A 292 14.76 -6.92 0.19
C VAL A 292 13.37 -7.19 -0.35
N LEU A 293 13.17 -8.44 -0.76
CA LEU A 293 11.89 -8.99 -1.20
C LEU A 293 11.24 -9.73 -0.03
N SER A 294 10.02 -9.34 0.31
CA SER A 294 9.17 -10.06 1.28
C SER A 294 8.12 -10.89 0.54
N THR A 295 8.00 -12.17 0.88
CA THR A 295 7.03 -13.12 0.29
C THR A 295 6.25 -13.89 1.37
N ALA A 296 5.16 -14.55 0.96
CA ALA A 296 4.30 -15.29 1.90
C ALA A 296 4.93 -16.60 2.41
N GLY A 297 5.85 -17.20 1.65
CA GLY A 297 6.50 -18.46 1.99
C GLY A 297 7.57 -18.87 0.97
N GLU A 298 8.15 -20.05 1.16
CA GLU A 298 9.29 -20.55 0.39
C GLU A 298 8.95 -20.85 -1.07
N VAL A 299 7.91 -21.63 -1.34
CA VAL A 299 7.46 -21.94 -2.71
C VAL A 299 7.10 -20.66 -3.48
N HIS A 300 6.54 -19.69 -2.76
CA HIS A 300 6.21 -18.39 -3.33
C HIS A 300 7.47 -17.60 -3.67
N LEU A 301 8.47 -17.60 -2.78
CA LEU A 301 9.78 -16.99 -3.03
C LEU A 301 10.48 -17.59 -4.26
N GLU A 302 10.55 -18.91 -4.37
CA GLU A 302 11.19 -19.58 -5.51
C GLU A 302 10.57 -19.13 -6.83
N ARG A 303 9.23 -19.10 -6.89
CA ARG A 303 8.51 -18.64 -8.08
C ARG A 303 8.76 -17.17 -8.38
N CYS A 304 8.77 -16.29 -7.38
CA CYS A 304 9.10 -14.88 -7.57
C CYS A 304 10.52 -14.69 -8.11
N LEU A 305 11.49 -15.47 -7.63
CA LEU A 305 12.88 -15.42 -8.09
C LEU A 305 13.01 -15.93 -9.54
N GLU A 306 12.35 -17.02 -9.89
CA GLU A 306 12.30 -17.53 -11.27
C GLU A 306 11.65 -16.52 -12.22
N ASP A 307 10.49 -15.96 -11.84
CA ASP A 307 9.79 -14.98 -12.65
C ASP A 307 10.64 -13.70 -12.85
N LEU A 308 11.39 -13.27 -11.83
CA LEU A 308 12.29 -12.13 -11.91
C LEU A 308 13.47 -12.39 -12.87
N LYS A 309 14.06 -13.59 -12.81
CA LYS A 309 15.17 -14.01 -13.68
C LYS A 309 14.74 -14.27 -15.13
N LEU A 310 13.57 -14.86 -15.36
CA LEU A 310 13.14 -15.31 -16.69
C LEU A 310 12.28 -14.28 -17.43
N ARG A 311 11.39 -13.58 -16.72
CA ARG A 311 10.29 -12.81 -17.34
C ARG A 311 10.44 -11.30 -17.18
N TYR A 312 10.74 -10.84 -15.97
CA TYR A 312 10.71 -9.41 -15.65
C TYR A 312 12.05 -8.71 -15.88
N ALA A 313 13.07 -9.04 -15.08
CA ALA A 313 14.37 -8.37 -15.16
C ALA A 313 15.27 -8.97 -16.25
N LYS A 314 15.13 -10.28 -16.53
CA LYS A 314 16.03 -11.03 -17.43
C LYS A 314 17.52 -10.87 -17.05
N VAL A 315 17.77 -10.84 -15.73
CA VAL A 315 19.09 -10.62 -15.12
C VAL A 315 19.39 -11.75 -14.16
N ASP A 316 20.65 -12.09 -14.06
CA ASP A 316 21.16 -13.02 -13.06
C ASP A 316 21.29 -12.36 -11.68
N ILE A 317 20.70 -12.99 -10.68
CA ILE A 317 20.55 -12.44 -9.32
C ILE A 317 21.19 -13.38 -8.31
N ASN A 318 21.98 -12.80 -7.41
CA ASN A 318 22.45 -13.41 -6.17
C ASN A 318 21.42 -13.17 -5.08
N VAL A 319 21.12 -14.24 -4.35
CA VAL A 319 20.01 -14.30 -3.41
C VAL A 319 20.60 -14.71 -2.06
N SER A 320 20.31 -13.95 -1.00
CA SER A 320 20.69 -14.33 0.36
C SER A 320 19.86 -15.51 0.86
N ASP A 321 20.30 -16.12 1.96
CA ASP A 321 19.47 -17.10 2.65
C ASP A 321 18.15 -16.45 3.12
N PRO A 322 17.03 -17.18 3.06
CA PRO A 322 15.74 -16.66 3.49
C PRO A 322 15.66 -16.53 5.00
N ILE A 323 15.30 -15.34 5.46
CA ILE A 323 15.22 -15.00 6.89
C ILE A 323 13.78 -14.62 7.24
N VAL A 324 13.33 -15.05 8.42
CA VAL A 324 12.05 -14.63 9.00
C VAL A 324 12.33 -13.48 9.97
N PRO A 325 11.61 -12.35 9.89
CA PRO A 325 11.78 -11.26 10.83
C PRO A 325 11.29 -11.69 12.21
N PHE A 326 12.17 -11.53 13.19
CA PHE A 326 11.84 -11.77 14.60
C PHE A 326 11.05 -10.60 15.17
N ARG A 327 10.36 -10.82 16.28
CA ARG A 327 9.84 -9.74 17.13
C ARG A 327 10.54 -9.80 18.47
N GLU A 328 10.64 -8.68 19.15
CA GLU A 328 11.28 -8.61 20.46
C GLU A 328 10.23 -8.43 21.55
N THR A 329 10.32 -9.21 22.63
CA THR A 329 9.39 -9.12 23.75
C THR A 329 10.11 -9.19 25.10
N ILE A 330 9.45 -8.73 26.16
CA ILE A 330 9.90 -8.90 27.54
C ILE A 330 9.12 -10.05 28.13
N VAL A 331 9.78 -10.92 28.90
CA VAL A 331 9.12 -11.98 29.66
C VAL A 331 9.26 -11.68 31.16
N PRO A 332 8.27 -12.02 32.00
CA PRO A 332 8.46 -12.01 33.44
C PRO A 332 9.70 -12.81 33.85
N PRO A 333 10.35 -12.48 34.97
CA PRO A 333 11.46 -13.29 35.46
C PRO A 333 11.03 -14.75 35.64
N PRO A 334 11.87 -15.72 35.25
CA PRO A 334 11.58 -17.12 35.47
C PRO A 334 11.45 -17.39 36.97
N LYS A 335 10.45 -18.19 37.36
CA LYS A 335 10.22 -18.55 38.77
C LYS A 335 11.26 -19.53 39.32
N LEU A 336 11.90 -20.28 38.42
CA LEU A 336 12.84 -21.36 38.71
C LEU A 336 14.18 -21.05 38.06
N ASP A 337 15.27 -21.32 38.76
CA ASP A 337 16.63 -21.25 38.24
C ASP A 337 16.94 -22.48 37.35
N MET A 338 18.08 -22.48 36.65
CA MET A 338 18.55 -23.62 35.82
C MET A 338 18.76 -24.92 36.61
N VAL A 339 18.76 -24.85 37.95
CA VAL A 339 18.84 -25.99 38.87
C VAL A 339 17.47 -26.35 39.48
N ASN A 340 16.37 -25.77 38.98
CA ASN A 340 15.00 -25.90 39.49
C ASN A 340 14.80 -25.38 40.93
N GLU A 341 15.71 -24.56 41.45
CA GLU A 341 15.54 -23.88 42.72
C GLU A 341 14.66 -22.63 42.54
N ALA A 342 13.76 -22.39 43.49
CA ALA A 342 12.92 -21.19 43.46
C ALA A 342 13.79 -19.95 43.67
N ILE A 343 13.74 -19.01 42.72
CA ILE A 343 14.51 -17.77 42.82
C ILE A 343 13.82 -16.85 43.83
N GLU A 344 14.22 -16.92 45.10
CA GLU A 344 13.87 -15.91 46.12
C GLU A 344 14.73 -14.64 45.94
N LYS A 345 14.65 -13.97 44.78
CA LYS A 345 15.23 -12.63 44.64
C LYS A 345 14.17 -11.59 44.94
N LYS A 346 14.44 -10.74 45.95
CA LYS A 346 13.79 -9.45 46.11
C LYS A 346 13.86 -8.73 44.77
N MET A 347 12.71 -8.56 44.12
CA MET A 347 12.60 -7.78 42.90
C MET A 347 13.03 -6.36 43.23
N GLU A 348 14.27 -5.99 42.91
CA GLU A 348 14.58 -4.58 42.71
C GLU A 348 13.75 -4.16 41.50
N GLU A 349 12.69 -3.40 41.75
CA GLU A 349 11.97 -2.67 40.71
C GLU A 349 12.99 -1.74 40.04
N GLY A 350 13.70 -2.22 39.03
CA GLY A 350 14.66 -1.42 38.26
C GLY A 350 13.92 -0.29 37.58
N ARG A 351 13.82 0.85 38.27
CA ARG A 351 13.36 2.13 37.75
C ARG A 351 14.57 2.77 37.08
N LEU A 352 14.45 3.07 35.80
CA LEU A 352 15.54 3.70 35.07
C LEU A 352 15.35 5.21 35.06
N GLU A 353 16.27 5.90 35.71
CA GLU A 353 16.35 7.35 35.76
C GLU A 353 17.20 7.86 34.59
N ILE A 354 16.63 8.73 33.74
CA ILE A 354 17.33 9.28 32.58
C ILE A 354 17.24 10.79 32.54
N TRP A 355 18.39 11.38 32.22
CA TRP A 355 18.58 12.80 31.98
C TRP A 355 18.83 13.04 30.50
N THR A 356 18.32 14.15 29.97
CA THR A 356 18.77 14.65 28.67
C THR A 356 20.23 15.10 28.72
N SER A 357 20.90 15.16 27.57
CA SER A 357 22.31 15.56 27.47
C SER A 357 22.57 16.95 28.06
N ASN A 358 21.59 17.85 28.00
CA ASN A 358 21.63 19.19 28.58
C ASN A 358 21.16 19.25 30.05
N ARG A 359 20.78 18.13 30.67
CA ARG A 359 20.23 18.02 32.02
C ARG A 359 18.99 18.89 32.30
N GLN A 360 18.29 19.33 31.27
CA GLN A 360 17.08 20.13 31.41
C GLN A 360 15.82 19.29 31.60
N CYS A 361 15.83 18.01 31.24
CA CYS A 361 14.67 17.14 31.37
C CYS A 361 15.07 15.84 32.07
N TYR A 362 14.25 15.47 33.06
CA TYR A 362 14.40 14.27 33.85
C TYR A 362 13.14 13.42 33.72
N PHE A 363 13.29 12.12 33.48
CA PHE A 363 12.14 11.22 33.46
C PHE A 363 12.50 9.79 33.87
N GLU A 364 11.52 9.09 34.45
CA GLU A 364 11.64 7.71 34.94
C GLU A 364 10.74 6.79 34.11
N ILE A 365 11.34 5.79 33.44
CA ILE A 365 10.61 4.80 32.64
C ILE A 365 10.75 3.40 33.24
N ASP A 366 9.65 2.65 33.20
CA ASP A 366 9.59 1.23 33.52
C ASP A 366 8.97 0.47 32.33
N ALA A 367 9.24 -0.82 32.21
CA ALA A 367 8.70 -1.69 31.17
C ALA A 367 8.24 -3.04 31.75
N LYS A 368 7.04 -3.47 31.36
CA LYS A 368 6.44 -4.75 31.76
C LYS A 368 5.85 -5.49 30.54
N PRO A 369 5.80 -6.83 30.59
CA PRO A 369 5.11 -7.63 29.59
C PRO A 369 3.60 -7.35 29.57
N LEU A 370 3.02 -7.30 28.37
CA LEU A 370 1.58 -7.16 28.18
C LEU A 370 0.90 -8.54 28.21
N PRO A 371 -0.30 -8.67 28.81
CA PRO A 371 -1.06 -9.92 28.78
C PRO A 371 -1.44 -10.36 27.35
N GLU A 372 -1.45 -11.67 27.11
CA GLU A 372 -1.72 -12.24 25.78
C GLU A 372 -3.13 -11.93 25.26
N ASN A 373 -4.12 -11.85 26.15
CA ASN A 373 -5.50 -11.46 25.79
C ASN A 373 -5.53 -10.04 25.22
N VAL A 374 -4.78 -9.12 25.83
CA VAL A 374 -4.69 -7.72 25.38
C VAL A 374 -3.97 -7.65 24.03
N THR A 375 -2.86 -8.36 23.86
CA THR A 375 -2.14 -8.37 22.56
C THR A 375 -3.03 -8.90 21.44
N LYS A 376 -3.79 -9.98 21.67
CA LYS A 376 -4.74 -10.53 20.69
C LYS A 376 -5.86 -9.56 20.33
N LEU A 377 -6.38 -8.80 21.31
CA LEU A 377 -7.40 -7.78 21.07
C LEU A 377 -6.85 -6.58 20.27
N LEU A 378 -5.62 -6.15 20.57
CA LEU A 378 -4.94 -5.10 19.83
C LEU A 378 -4.68 -5.51 18.38
N GLU A 379 -4.23 -6.75 18.14
CA GLU A 379 -3.97 -7.29 16.81
C GLU A 379 -5.21 -7.29 15.92
N LYS A 380 -6.36 -7.71 16.46
CA LYS A 380 -7.64 -7.72 15.74
C LYS A 380 -8.10 -6.31 15.35
N ASN A 381 -7.79 -5.31 16.17
CA ASN A 381 -8.34 -3.95 16.06
C ASN A 381 -7.33 -2.90 15.57
N ILE A 382 -6.21 -3.30 14.95
CA ILE A 382 -5.17 -2.39 14.42
C ILE A 382 -5.77 -1.29 13.52
N ASN A 383 -6.69 -1.66 12.62
CA ASN A 383 -7.30 -0.72 11.69
C ASN A 383 -8.15 0.35 12.40
N LEU A 384 -8.83 -0.02 13.49
CA LEU A 384 -9.64 0.90 14.30
C LEU A 384 -8.76 1.87 15.07
N ILE A 385 -7.66 1.38 15.65
CA ILE A 385 -6.69 2.23 16.38
C ILE A 385 -6.06 3.26 15.43
N LYS A 386 -5.61 2.81 14.25
CA LYS A 386 -5.06 3.69 13.21
C LYS A 386 -6.05 4.78 12.81
N LEU A 387 -7.34 4.42 12.74
CA LEU A 387 -8.38 5.37 12.41
C LEU A 387 -8.57 6.39 13.54
N LEU A 388 -8.70 5.96 14.79
CA LEU A 388 -8.85 6.83 15.97
C LEU A 388 -7.71 7.86 16.05
N ASP A 389 -6.48 7.40 15.87
CA ASP A 389 -5.30 8.26 15.89
C ASP A 389 -5.35 9.36 14.80
N SER A 390 -5.75 9.00 13.57
CA SER A 390 -5.91 9.95 12.46
C SER A 390 -6.98 11.04 12.69
N TYR A 391 -7.92 10.80 13.61
CA TYR A 391 -8.90 11.79 14.03
C TYR A 391 -8.38 12.67 15.17
N CYS A 392 -7.53 12.13 16.05
CA CYS A 392 -6.94 12.90 17.15
C CYS A 392 -5.91 13.95 16.65
N ASP A 393 -5.13 13.64 15.61
CA ASP A 393 -4.13 14.58 15.04
C ASP A 393 -4.79 15.75 14.29
N ARG A 394 -5.91 15.53 13.59
CA ARG A 394 -6.59 16.58 12.78
C ARG A 394 -7.29 17.68 13.59
N GLY A 395 -7.44 17.50 14.91
CA GLY A 395 -7.99 18.53 15.79
C GLY A 395 -7.01 19.67 16.12
N VAL A 396 -5.72 19.54 15.78
CA VAL A 396 -4.67 20.48 16.23
C VAL A 396 -4.28 21.52 15.17
N GLU A 397 -4.39 21.21 13.88
CA GLU A 397 -3.87 22.08 12.79
C GLU A 397 -4.69 23.35 12.50
N LYS A 398 -5.89 23.53 13.09
CA LYS A 398 -6.73 24.72 12.82
C LYS A 398 -6.44 25.96 13.67
N ASN A 399 -5.53 25.89 14.64
CA ASN A 399 -5.27 27.01 15.56
C ASN A 399 -3.97 27.81 15.27
N GLY A 400 -3.28 27.51 14.16
CA GLY A 400 -2.07 28.24 13.74
C GLY A 400 -2.31 29.04 12.46
N GLU A 401 -2.45 30.36 12.60
CA GLU A 401 -2.24 31.39 11.58
C GLU A 401 -3.09 31.36 10.29
N HIS A 402 -4.21 32.08 10.28
CA HIS A 402 -4.57 32.96 9.16
C HIS A 402 -5.48 34.10 9.63
N GLY A 403 -5.03 35.34 9.35
CA GLY A 403 -5.70 36.58 9.70
C GLY A 403 -6.98 36.83 8.88
N ASN A 404 -7.91 37.52 9.55
CA ASN A 404 -9.11 38.20 9.07
C ASN A 404 -9.25 38.37 7.54
N ILE A 405 -10.07 37.52 6.91
CA ILE A 405 -10.97 37.96 5.83
C ILE A 405 -12.33 37.27 6.05
N SER A 406 -13.33 38.10 6.30
CA SER A 406 -14.74 37.76 6.44
C SER A 406 -15.33 37.25 5.12
N GLY A 407 -15.88 36.04 5.15
CA GLY A 407 -16.70 35.46 4.08
C GLY A 407 -17.31 34.15 4.56
N GLU A 408 -18.63 34.13 4.75
CA GLU A 408 -19.39 33.01 5.26
C GLU A 408 -19.18 31.73 4.41
N SER A 409 -18.51 30.74 4.99
CA SER A 409 -18.64 29.34 4.60
C SER A 409 -18.29 28.48 5.81
N GLN A 410 -19.30 27.89 6.44
CA GLN A 410 -19.14 26.97 7.56
C GLN A 410 -18.22 25.81 7.16
N PRO A 411 -17.07 25.60 7.81
CA PRO A 411 -16.24 24.44 7.57
C PRO A 411 -16.83 23.25 8.33
N SER A 412 -17.33 22.24 7.61
CA SER A 412 -17.92 21.04 8.17
C SER A 412 -16.91 20.27 9.05
N GLU A 413 -17.09 20.35 10.36
CA GLU A 413 -16.44 19.48 11.35
C GLU A 413 -16.96 18.06 11.16
N ARG A 414 -16.13 17.15 10.64
CA ARG A 414 -16.53 15.76 10.41
C ARG A 414 -16.44 14.99 11.71
N PHE A 415 -17.57 14.87 12.41
CA PHE A 415 -17.74 13.98 13.55
C PHE A 415 -17.53 12.51 13.15
N MET A 416 -16.92 11.72 14.04
CA MET A 416 -16.88 10.26 13.96
C MET A 416 -18.29 9.69 13.73
N SER A 417 -18.47 8.72 12.83
CA SER A 417 -19.79 8.11 12.64
C SER A 417 -20.28 7.42 13.92
N ASP A 418 -21.58 7.46 14.17
CA ASP A 418 -22.18 6.85 15.37
C ASP A 418 -21.88 5.34 15.48
N LYS A 419 -21.70 4.66 14.35
CA LYS A 419 -21.36 3.23 14.31
C LYS A 419 -19.95 2.98 14.84
N LYS A 420 -18.96 3.75 14.39
CA LYS A 420 -17.58 3.59 14.85
C LYS A 420 -17.36 4.10 16.25
N GLN A 421 -18.12 5.10 16.69
CA GLN A 421 -18.11 5.49 18.10
C GLN A 421 -18.63 4.35 18.99
N LYS A 422 -19.64 3.59 18.55
CA LYS A 422 -20.10 2.38 19.26
C LYS A 422 -19.05 1.28 19.24
N GLU A 423 -18.42 1.01 18.10
CA GLU A 423 -17.32 0.04 18.00
C GLU A 423 -16.13 0.40 18.90
N ALA A 424 -15.75 1.68 18.95
CA ALA A 424 -14.70 2.16 19.84
C ALA A 424 -15.07 2.03 21.33
N LYS A 425 -16.34 2.25 21.69
CA LYS A 425 -16.85 2.02 23.06
C LYS A 425 -16.83 0.54 23.43
N ILE A 426 -17.25 -0.34 22.52
CA ILE A 426 -17.19 -1.79 22.72
C ILE A 426 -15.74 -2.22 22.93
N PHE A 427 -14.84 -1.77 22.05
CA PHE A 427 -13.41 -2.05 22.17
C PHE A 427 -12.82 -1.53 23.49
N LYS A 428 -13.21 -0.32 23.93
CA LYS A 428 -12.78 0.22 25.23
C LYS A 428 -13.20 -0.69 26.38
N ASN A 429 -14.44 -1.16 26.39
CA ASN A 429 -14.96 -2.04 27.44
C ASN A 429 -14.27 -3.43 27.42
N GLU A 430 -14.03 -4.00 26.24
CA GLU A 430 -13.29 -5.27 26.11
C GLU A 430 -11.86 -5.15 26.60
N LEU A 431 -11.21 -4.03 26.30
CA LEU A 431 -9.85 -3.74 26.75
C LEU A 431 -9.80 -3.57 28.28
N GLU A 432 -10.80 -2.89 28.87
CA GLU A 432 -10.93 -2.73 30.32
C GLU A 432 -11.06 -4.09 31.01
N ALA A 433 -11.96 -4.94 30.51
CA ALA A 433 -12.14 -6.30 31.02
C ALA A 433 -10.85 -7.12 30.94
N ALA A 434 -10.13 -7.05 29.81
CA ALA A 434 -8.88 -7.78 29.64
C ALA A 434 -7.76 -7.30 30.59
N PHE A 435 -7.71 -6.00 30.91
CA PHE A 435 -6.78 -5.48 31.92
C PHE A 435 -7.18 -5.88 33.34
N LEU A 436 -8.47 -5.86 33.66
CA LEU A 436 -9.00 -6.31 34.96
C LEU A 436 -8.69 -7.79 35.21
N GLU A 437 -8.92 -8.65 34.22
CA GLU A 437 -8.57 -10.08 34.28
C GLU A 437 -7.08 -10.31 34.55
N ALA A 438 -6.23 -9.44 34.02
CA ALA A 438 -4.78 -9.51 34.22
C ALA A 438 -4.31 -8.93 35.56
N GLY A 439 -5.21 -8.40 36.41
CA GLY A 439 -4.89 -7.82 37.71
C GLY A 439 -4.29 -6.40 37.63
N TRP A 440 -4.59 -5.68 36.54
CA TRP A 440 -4.17 -4.30 36.35
C TRP A 440 -5.22 -3.33 36.96
N LYS A 441 -4.80 -2.15 37.44
CA LYS A 441 -5.68 -1.18 38.12
C LYS A 441 -6.77 -0.60 37.19
N ASP A 442 -7.96 -0.35 37.74
CA ASP A 442 -9.17 0.09 37.01
C ASP A 442 -9.00 1.37 36.14
N ASN A 443 -8.07 2.26 36.48
CA ASN A 443 -7.89 3.55 35.78
C ASN A 443 -6.81 3.57 34.68
N ILE A 444 -6.41 2.42 34.13
CA ILE A 444 -5.27 2.36 33.20
C ILE A 444 -5.61 2.86 31.79
N LEU A 445 -6.85 2.67 31.34
CA LEU A 445 -7.26 3.10 30.00
C LEU A 445 -7.17 4.61 29.78
N ASP A 446 -7.49 5.38 30.81
CA ASP A 446 -7.42 6.84 30.77
C ASP A 446 -5.97 7.34 30.87
N LYS A 447 -5.02 6.47 31.22
CA LYS A 447 -3.57 6.71 31.27
C LYS A 447 -2.82 6.30 30.01
N ILE A 448 -3.50 5.70 29.03
CA ILE A 448 -2.88 5.37 27.74
C ILE A 448 -2.53 6.66 27.01
N TRP A 449 -1.27 6.76 26.59
CA TRP A 449 -0.75 7.91 25.86
C TRP A 449 -0.65 7.61 24.36
N SER A 450 -0.03 6.49 24.00
CA SER A 450 0.10 6.07 22.60
C SER A 450 0.26 4.56 22.44
N PHE A 451 -0.11 4.07 21.27
CA PHE A 451 0.16 2.71 20.82
C PHE A 451 1.38 2.71 19.89
N GLY A 452 2.22 1.68 19.91
CA GLY A 452 3.43 1.62 19.09
C GLY A 452 3.71 0.21 18.56
N PRO A 453 4.42 0.04 17.43
CA PRO A 453 4.98 1.07 16.54
C PRO A 453 3.95 1.73 15.60
N ARG A 454 4.31 2.88 15.00
CA ARG A 454 3.50 3.66 14.02
C ARG A 454 2.09 4.03 14.49
N LYS A 455 1.92 4.33 15.77
CA LYS A 455 0.63 4.71 16.39
C LYS A 455 -0.48 3.65 16.33
N CYS A 456 -0.19 2.42 15.89
CA CYS A 456 -1.18 1.37 15.67
C CYS A 456 -0.66 -0.04 16.03
N GLY A 457 0.35 -0.15 16.89
CA GLY A 457 0.98 -1.42 17.20
C GLY A 457 0.58 -2.01 18.56
N LEU A 458 1.25 -3.10 18.92
CA LEU A 458 0.95 -3.97 20.06
C LEU A 458 1.62 -3.53 21.38
N ASN A 459 2.36 -2.42 21.34
CA ASN A 459 3.01 -1.85 22.51
C ASN A 459 2.22 -0.64 23.01
N ILE A 460 2.23 -0.42 24.31
CA ILE A 460 1.46 0.65 24.95
C ILE A 460 2.41 1.53 25.76
N LEU A 461 2.28 2.84 25.61
CA LEU A 461 2.86 3.84 26.50
C LEU A 461 1.78 4.31 27.49
N LEU A 462 2.04 4.15 28.78
CA LEU A 462 1.20 4.62 29.87
C LEU A 462 1.85 5.80 30.58
N ASN A 463 1.06 6.82 30.88
CA ASN A 463 1.47 7.96 31.68
C ASN A 463 0.96 7.79 33.13
N GLU A 464 1.88 7.58 34.07
CA GLU A 464 1.62 7.57 35.52
C GLU A 464 2.13 8.82 36.23
N THR A 465 2.56 9.84 35.48
CA THR A 465 3.10 11.09 36.04
C THR A 465 2.00 12.03 36.55
N ASP A 466 2.41 13.09 37.24
CA ASP A 466 1.53 14.18 37.68
C ASP A 466 0.95 15.01 36.51
N TYR A 467 1.47 14.82 35.29
CA TYR A 467 0.99 15.48 34.07
C TYR A 467 -0.38 14.91 33.65
N LYS A 468 -1.43 15.73 33.76
CA LYS A 468 -2.79 15.37 33.32
C LYS A 468 -2.88 15.42 31.79
N GLN A 469 -2.57 14.30 31.17
CA GLN A 469 -2.61 14.15 29.72
C GLN A 469 -3.98 14.43 29.09
N LYS A 470 -3.97 14.74 27.79
CA LYS A 470 -5.14 14.55 26.92
C LYS A 470 -5.53 13.07 27.00
N LYS A 471 -6.74 12.74 27.43
CA LYS A 471 -7.17 11.35 27.43
C LYS A 471 -7.20 10.87 25.98
N TYR A 472 -6.57 9.74 25.68
CA TYR A 472 -6.54 9.18 24.31
C TYR A 472 -7.94 9.04 23.69
N TRP A 473 -8.94 8.83 24.54
CA TRP A 473 -10.35 8.63 24.17
C TRP A 473 -11.20 9.90 24.11
N GLU A 474 -10.71 11.05 24.59
CA GLU A 474 -11.48 12.31 24.65
C GLU A 474 -10.85 13.38 23.73
N GLN A 475 -11.70 14.04 22.92
CA GLN A 475 -11.27 15.05 21.95
C GLN A 475 -11.01 16.44 22.56
N GLN A 476 -11.43 16.70 23.80
CA GLN A 476 -11.34 18.03 24.40
C GLN A 476 -9.99 18.27 25.09
N ASN A 477 -9.33 19.36 24.68
CA ASN A 477 -8.16 19.90 25.36
C ASN A 477 -8.59 20.62 26.63
N THR A 478 -8.18 20.12 27.79
CA THR A 478 -8.31 20.84 29.07
C THR A 478 -6.96 21.17 29.70
N ASN A 479 -5.84 20.90 29.01
CA ASN A 479 -4.53 21.02 29.63
C ASN A 479 -3.82 22.33 29.27
N VAL A 480 -3.40 23.05 30.30
CA VAL A 480 -2.76 24.39 30.25
C VAL A 480 -1.29 24.30 30.69
N ASP A 481 -0.72 23.09 30.71
CA ASP A 481 0.64 22.85 31.20
C ASP A 481 1.69 23.12 30.11
N SER A 482 2.80 23.78 30.48
CA SER A 482 3.93 24.14 29.62
C SER A 482 4.63 22.91 28.99
N ARG A 483 4.47 21.73 29.61
CA ARG A 483 5.03 20.46 29.13
C ARG A 483 4.38 19.91 27.86
N THR A 484 3.18 20.37 27.51
CA THR A 484 2.40 19.91 26.35
C THR A 484 3.16 20.06 25.02
N ILE A 485 4.06 21.03 24.93
CA ILE A 485 4.89 21.26 23.74
C ILE A 485 5.81 20.04 23.45
N TYR A 486 6.25 19.35 24.50
CA TYR A 486 7.22 18.26 24.43
C TYR A 486 6.57 16.85 24.39
N GLU A 487 5.24 16.77 24.54
CA GLU A 487 4.47 15.52 24.47
C GLU A 487 4.73 14.77 23.15
N SER A 488 4.69 15.48 22.03
CA SER A 488 4.96 14.92 20.70
C SER A 488 6.36 14.29 20.62
N SER A 489 7.35 14.85 21.33
CA SER A 489 8.73 14.39 21.32
C SER A 489 8.90 13.06 22.06
N ILE A 490 8.22 12.89 23.20
CA ILE A 490 8.21 11.62 23.96
C ILE A 490 7.49 10.54 23.16
N VAL A 491 6.32 10.85 22.60
CA VAL A 491 5.54 9.91 21.78
C VAL A 491 6.31 9.47 20.54
N ASN A 492 7.01 10.39 19.85
CA ASN A 492 7.86 10.05 18.72
C ASN A 492 9.09 9.23 19.14
N GLY A 493 9.71 9.55 20.28
CA GLY A 493 10.82 8.76 20.84
C GLY A 493 10.42 7.32 21.14
N PHE A 494 9.25 7.13 21.75
CA PHE A 494 8.64 5.82 22.00
C PHE A 494 8.33 5.06 20.69
N GLN A 495 7.79 5.73 19.67
CA GLN A 495 7.53 5.10 18.38
C GLN A 495 8.81 4.63 17.70
N LEU A 496 9.90 5.41 17.76
CA LEU A 496 11.20 5.02 17.22
C LEU A 496 11.82 3.86 17.99
N ALA A 497 11.69 3.84 19.33
CA ALA A 497 12.17 2.73 20.15
C ALA A 497 11.43 1.42 19.85
N THR A 498 10.10 1.48 19.73
CA THR A 498 9.28 0.29 19.45
C THR A 498 9.40 -0.21 18.02
N LEU A 499 9.79 0.65 17.06
CA LEU A 499 10.03 0.26 15.68
C LEU A 499 11.33 -0.53 15.52
N ALA A 500 12.38 -0.15 16.23
CA ALA A 500 13.70 -0.81 16.18
C ALA A 500 14.15 -1.17 17.59
N GLY A 501 13.87 -2.42 17.98
CA GLY A 501 14.20 -2.99 19.27
C GLY A 501 15.71 -3.09 19.51
N PRO A 502 16.14 -3.26 20.78
CA PRO A 502 17.56 -3.25 21.14
C PRO A 502 18.33 -4.55 20.82
N LEU A 503 17.69 -5.68 20.53
CA LEU A 503 18.41 -6.94 20.27
C LEU A 503 18.85 -7.09 18.82
N CYS A 504 17.91 -6.97 17.89
CA CYS A 504 18.11 -7.27 16.47
C CYS A 504 17.59 -6.16 15.55
N GLU A 505 17.30 -4.98 16.11
CA GLU A 505 16.71 -3.84 15.39
C GLU A 505 15.36 -4.13 14.71
N GLU A 506 14.67 -5.18 15.16
CA GLU A 506 13.33 -5.53 14.70
C GLU A 506 12.26 -4.96 15.64
N PRO A 507 11.00 -4.80 15.19
CA PRO A 507 10.01 -4.14 16.01
C PRO A 507 9.59 -4.98 17.23
N MET A 508 9.37 -4.26 18.33
CA MET A 508 8.98 -4.84 19.62
C MET A 508 7.50 -5.24 19.61
N MET A 509 7.13 -6.25 20.40
CA MET A 509 5.76 -6.74 20.52
C MET A 509 5.41 -7.12 21.96
N GLY A 510 4.22 -6.71 22.42
CA GLY A 510 3.66 -7.10 23.70
C GLY A 510 4.37 -6.47 24.89
N VAL A 511 4.85 -5.23 24.74
CA VAL A 511 5.53 -4.49 25.81
C VAL A 511 4.73 -3.27 26.22
N CYS A 512 4.56 -3.08 27.52
CA CYS A 512 3.96 -1.88 28.10
C CYS A 512 5.02 -1.06 28.82
N PHE A 513 5.17 0.20 28.41
CA PHE A 513 6.07 1.17 29.03
C PHE A 513 5.29 2.10 29.94
N PHE A 514 5.82 2.37 31.13
CA PHE A 514 5.23 3.25 32.13
C PHE A 514 6.15 4.44 32.33
N LEU A 515 5.65 5.64 32.10
CA LEU A 515 6.32 6.88 32.49
C LEU A 515 5.88 7.23 33.92
N LYS A 516 6.78 7.06 34.90
CA LYS A 516 6.48 7.26 36.33
C LYS A 516 6.68 8.70 36.78
N LYS A 517 7.75 9.33 36.32
CA LYS A 517 8.05 10.75 36.59
C LYS A 517 8.51 11.45 35.32
N TRP A 518 8.16 12.73 35.22
CA TRP A 518 8.62 13.61 34.16
C TRP A 518 8.72 15.03 34.71
N GLU A 519 9.90 15.63 34.64
CA GLU A 519 10.21 16.96 35.14
C GLU A 519 11.04 17.72 34.10
N ILE A 520 10.69 18.98 33.85
CA ILE A 520 11.41 19.88 32.95
C ILE A 520 11.93 21.05 33.79
N PHE A 521 13.25 21.21 33.81
CA PHE A 521 13.98 22.30 34.43
C PHE A 521 14.28 23.34 33.36
N ASP A 522 13.37 24.30 33.20
CA ASP A 522 13.57 25.41 32.28
C ASP A 522 14.62 26.37 32.86
N THR A 523 15.77 26.50 32.19
CA THR A 523 16.78 27.47 32.61
C THR A 523 16.36 28.83 32.09
N SER A 524 15.97 29.73 32.99
CA SER A 524 15.43 31.05 32.69
C SER A 524 16.45 32.05 32.11
N GLN A 525 17.36 31.61 31.23
CA GLN A 525 18.26 32.45 30.44
C GLN A 525 18.65 31.77 29.11
N SER A 526 17.81 31.94 28.09
CA SER A 526 18.25 32.19 26.70
C SER A 526 17.03 32.32 25.79
N ASP A 527 16.74 33.56 25.41
CA ASP A 527 16.13 34.06 24.18
C ASP A 527 14.94 33.32 23.53
N SER A 528 13.88 34.10 23.38
CA SER A 528 12.76 33.96 22.47
C SER A 528 13.18 33.61 21.04
N SER A 529 13.39 32.34 20.77
CA SER A 529 13.42 31.79 19.41
C SER A 529 12.91 30.36 19.47
N GLY A 530 11.98 29.99 18.60
CA GLY A 530 11.46 28.61 18.48
C GLY A 530 12.55 27.56 18.18
N GLN A 531 13.79 27.99 17.93
CA GLN A 531 14.95 27.14 17.71
C GLN A 531 15.40 26.42 18.99
N SER A 532 15.44 27.11 20.15
CA SER A 532 15.83 26.50 21.44
C SER A 532 14.86 25.38 21.86
N GLN A 533 13.56 25.58 21.59
CA GLN A 533 12.51 24.59 21.84
C GLN A 533 12.66 23.35 20.93
N GLY A 534 13.01 23.55 19.66
CA GLY A 534 13.28 22.46 18.72
C GLY A 534 14.49 21.60 19.12
N HIS A 535 15.55 22.23 19.67
CA HIS A 535 16.72 21.50 20.16
C HIS A 535 16.42 20.62 21.37
N LEU A 536 15.66 21.13 22.35
CA LEU A 536 15.25 20.31 23.51
C LEU A 536 14.30 19.18 23.09
N ALA A 537 13.35 19.45 22.19
CA ALA A 537 12.44 18.44 21.64
C ALA A 537 13.20 17.27 20.98
N GLY A 538 14.19 17.56 20.13
CA GLY A 538 15.03 16.53 19.50
C GLY A 538 15.86 15.72 20.51
N GLN A 539 16.44 16.39 21.51
CA GLN A 539 17.19 15.72 22.58
C GLN A 539 16.29 14.82 23.44
N LEU A 540 15.09 15.29 23.77
CA LEU A 540 14.10 14.51 24.52
C LEU A 540 13.66 13.27 23.76
N MET A 541 13.43 13.39 22.45
CA MET A 541 13.10 12.26 21.58
C MET A 541 14.21 11.20 21.60
N SER A 542 15.47 11.62 21.45
CA SER A 542 16.62 10.72 21.51
C SER A 542 16.81 10.09 22.89
N ALA A 543 16.64 10.87 23.96
CA ALA A 543 16.73 10.38 25.33
C ALA A 543 15.63 9.36 25.64
N CYS A 544 14.40 9.62 25.20
CA CYS A 544 13.28 8.71 25.35
C CYS A 544 13.51 7.40 24.57
N LYS A 545 14.02 7.48 23.33
CA LYS A 545 14.39 6.29 22.54
C LYS A 545 15.40 5.42 23.29
N GLU A 546 16.47 6.03 23.78
CA GLU A 546 17.53 5.34 24.52
C GLU A 546 17.00 4.78 25.86
N ALA A 547 16.09 5.49 26.52
CA ALA A 547 15.45 5.04 27.74
C ALA A 547 14.67 3.75 27.56
N CYS A 548 13.81 3.70 26.55
CA CYS A 548 13.04 2.51 26.21
C CYS A 548 13.95 1.32 25.85
N ARG A 549 15.06 1.55 25.15
CA ARG A 549 16.03 0.49 24.81
C ARG A 549 16.75 -0.03 26.06
N ARG A 550 17.25 0.87 26.90
CA ARG A 550 17.96 0.49 28.15
C ARG A 550 17.06 -0.26 29.11
N ILE A 551 15.84 0.22 29.36
CA ILE A 551 14.92 -0.47 30.27
C ILE A 551 14.55 -1.85 29.73
N PHE A 552 14.39 -2.00 28.41
CA PHE A 552 14.12 -3.31 27.81
C PHE A 552 15.29 -4.28 27.99
N SER A 553 16.54 -3.83 27.80
CA SER A 553 17.74 -4.64 28.04
C SER A 553 17.98 -4.96 29.52
N LEU A 554 17.54 -4.08 30.44
CA LEU A 554 17.58 -4.34 31.88
C LEU A 554 16.56 -5.38 32.34
N ARG A 555 15.49 -5.57 31.58
CA ARG A 555 14.51 -6.65 31.81
C ARG A 555 15.02 -7.97 31.22
N HIS A 556 14.16 -8.98 31.12
CA HIS A 556 14.48 -10.25 30.47
C HIS A 556 13.97 -10.24 29.03
N PRO A 557 14.76 -9.76 28.05
CA PRO A 557 14.35 -9.73 26.66
C PRO A 557 14.41 -11.13 26.05
N ARG A 558 13.45 -11.44 25.17
CA ARG A 558 13.36 -12.67 24.39
C ARG A 558 12.97 -12.37 22.95
N LEU A 559 13.47 -13.18 22.04
CA LEU A 559 13.03 -13.18 20.65
C LEU A 559 11.76 -14.01 20.52
N MET A 560 10.77 -13.46 19.84
CA MET A 560 9.54 -14.10 19.43
C MET A 560 9.69 -14.50 17.97
N THR A 561 9.70 -15.80 17.73
CA THR A 561 9.75 -16.41 16.40
C THR A 561 8.35 -16.51 15.81
N ALA A 562 8.18 -16.19 14.53
CA ALA A 562 6.94 -16.48 13.83
C ALA A 562 6.81 -17.99 13.61
N VAL A 563 5.65 -18.55 13.91
CA VAL A 563 5.37 -19.99 13.76
C VAL A 563 4.10 -20.16 12.92
N TYR A 564 4.13 -21.10 11.97
CA TYR A 564 2.93 -21.53 11.26
C TYR A 564 2.31 -22.75 11.95
N SER A 565 0.99 -22.71 12.12
CA SER A 565 0.24 -23.91 12.47
C SER A 565 0.06 -24.76 11.21
N CYS A 566 0.80 -25.87 11.11
CA CYS A 566 0.74 -26.76 9.97
C CYS A 566 -0.37 -27.81 10.18
N SER A 567 -1.53 -27.63 9.54
CA SER A 567 -2.57 -28.66 9.51
C SER A 567 -2.26 -29.68 8.41
N VAL A 568 -1.49 -30.71 8.77
CA VAL A 568 -1.09 -31.77 7.85
C VAL A 568 -2.14 -32.88 7.82
N LEU A 569 -2.74 -33.10 6.66
CA LEU A 569 -3.69 -34.20 6.43
C LEU A 569 -2.91 -35.41 5.93
N VAL A 570 -2.75 -36.40 6.79
CA VAL A 570 -2.08 -37.67 6.49
C VAL A 570 -2.98 -38.83 6.86
N ASN A 571 -2.76 -39.96 6.18
CA ASN A 571 -3.34 -41.23 6.60
C ASN A 571 -2.71 -41.66 7.94
N SER A 572 -3.41 -42.53 8.67
CA SER A 572 -2.95 -43.08 9.96
C SER A 572 -1.55 -43.70 9.88
N ASP A 573 -1.23 -44.35 8.77
CA ASP A 573 -0.04 -45.18 8.61
C ASP A 573 1.25 -44.35 8.47
N VAL A 574 1.13 -43.04 8.26
CA VAL A 574 2.25 -42.10 8.06
C VAL A 574 2.47 -41.16 9.24
N LEU A 575 1.61 -41.24 10.26
CA LEU A 575 1.84 -40.54 11.52
C LEU A 575 2.95 -41.27 12.28
N GLY A 576 3.98 -40.54 12.71
CA GLY A 576 5.01 -41.11 13.58
C GLY A 576 4.38 -41.61 14.89
N GLU A 577 4.75 -42.82 15.30
CA GLU A 577 4.31 -43.44 16.57
C GLU A 577 4.71 -42.62 17.81
#